data_AF-A0A443HQC0-F1
#
_entry.id   AF-A0A443HQC0-F1
#
_cell.length_a   1.000
_cell.length_b   1.000
_cell.length_c   1.000
_cell.angle_alpha   90.00
_cell.angle_beta   90.00
_cell.angle_gamma   90.00
#
_symmetry.space_group_name_H-M   'P 1'
#
loop_
_entity.id
_entity.type
_entity.pdbx_description
1 polymer ?
#
loop_
_entity_poly.entity_id
_entity_poly.type
_entity_poly.pdbx_seq_one_letter_code
_entity_poly.pdbx_strand_id
1 'polypeptide(L)'
;MEFLSPPSNALFPELTQAASTLTAPLITVDCTAATALCKKYDINAYPTIRLFHGLEDNIRYRGPRAADAIISFMIKQQLPPLTTLDNETIQVFKSIDDKVFIAYLPPPTDDDEEVSPDDLIREIYTSVANQNHDRFVFGISFDPALAAKDGLPVPSIACYKTRSEGNNEALAGIEFSRRKVEEFVQAMSRDVIGEMNRRNMQEYMQPSKLLAYIFYDTPSTRTHLRRSLGRVAKKLQEYVTFVTIDDNEYGHIATSLEVRPELLPALVVHDMMTDRVFVYDQEAEIYPKAVGKMLLDILQGKSTPGVQPVEDQKAHEENNDEQKGNDNGHDEL
;
A
#
# COMPACT_ATOMS: atom_id res chain seq x y z
N MET A 1 33.07 -9.84 12.39
CA MET A 1 31.65 -9.51 12.08
C MET A 1 31.19 -8.59 13.19
N GLU A 2 31.34 -7.29 12.97
CA GLU A 2 30.93 -6.25 13.91
C GLU A 2 29.41 -6.25 14.10
N PHE A 3 28.99 -6.00 15.33
CA PHE A 3 27.60 -5.99 15.76
C PHE A 3 26.84 -4.85 15.07
N LEU A 4 26.26 -5.13 13.90
CA LEU A 4 25.21 -4.30 13.32
C LEU A 4 24.11 -4.07 14.37
N SER A 5 23.53 -2.87 14.40
CA SER A 5 22.36 -2.64 15.27
C SER A 5 21.24 -3.62 14.92
N PRO A 6 20.37 -4.03 15.87
CA PRO A 6 19.30 -4.99 15.58
C PRO A 6 18.43 -4.59 14.36
N PRO A 7 18.04 -3.30 14.19
CA PRO A 7 17.31 -2.89 12.98
C PRO A 7 18.13 -2.97 11.69
N SER A 8 19.46 -2.81 11.76
CA SER A 8 20.33 -2.98 10.59
C SER A 8 20.51 -4.45 10.22
N ASN A 9 20.55 -5.36 11.20
CA ASN A 9 20.54 -6.80 10.95
C ASN A 9 19.24 -7.26 10.26
N ALA A 10 18.09 -6.70 10.64
CA ALA A 10 16.82 -7.01 10.00
C ALA A 10 16.75 -6.53 8.54
N LEU A 11 17.33 -5.37 8.23
CA LEU A 11 17.30 -4.79 6.88
C LEU A 11 18.29 -5.47 5.89
N PHE A 12 19.41 -5.98 6.38
CA PHE A 12 20.50 -6.47 5.52
C PHE A 12 20.09 -7.60 4.55
N PRO A 13 19.32 -8.62 4.97
CA PRO A 13 18.79 -9.63 4.05
C PRO A 13 17.90 -9.03 2.95
N GLU A 14 17.02 -8.10 3.32
CA GLU A 14 16.10 -7.43 2.39
C GLU A 14 16.84 -6.60 1.33
N LEU A 15 17.90 -5.87 1.73
CA LEU A 15 18.77 -5.15 0.80
C LEU A 15 19.53 -6.10 -0.13
N THR A 16 20.00 -7.24 0.39
CA THR A 16 20.72 -8.24 -0.42
C THR A 16 19.80 -8.85 -1.47
N GLN A 17 18.56 -9.17 -1.10
CA GLN A 17 17.54 -9.63 -2.05
C GLN A 17 17.25 -8.56 -3.10
N ALA A 18 17.05 -7.30 -2.70
CA ALA A 18 16.85 -6.20 -3.62
C ALA A 18 18.02 -6.03 -4.61
N ALA A 19 19.26 -6.15 -4.14
CA ALA A 19 20.47 -6.05 -4.97
C ALA A 19 20.55 -7.15 -6.04
N SER A 20 19.95 -8.32 -5.82
CA SER A 20 19.94 -9.40 -6.82
C SER A 20 19.00 -9.13 -8.00
N THR A 21 18.00 -8.27 -7.80
CA THR A 21 16.99 -7.89 -8.81
C THR A 21 17.36 -6.59 -9.51
N LEU A 22 17.97 -5.65 -8.80
CA LEU A 22 18.29 -4.31 -9.29
C LEU A 22 19.61 -4.29 -10.07
N THR A 23 19.63 -3.54 -11.17
CA THR A 23 20.86 -3.25 -11.91
C THR A 23 21.70 -2.13 -11.27
N ALA A 24 21.07 -1.33 -10.39
CA ALA A 24 21.73 -0.25 -9.68
C ALA A 24 22.65 -0.79 -8.57
N PRO A 25 23.87 -0.25 -8.38
CA PRO A 25 24.75 -0.68 -7.30
C PRO A 25 24.17 -0.33 -5.92
N LEU A 26 24.12 -1.31 -5.02
CA LEU A 26 23.84 -1.09 -3.61
C LEU A 26 25.16 -1.09 -2.83
N ILE A 27 25.32 -0.09 -1.96
CA ILE A 27 26.48 0.03 -1.07
C ILE A 27 26.03 0.13 0.39
N THR A 28 26.75 -0.56 1.27
CA THR A 28 26.58 -0.43 2.72
C THR A 28 27.73 0.37 3.30
N VAL A 29 27.44 1.35 4.13
CA VAL A 29 28.45 2.19 4.79
C VAL A 29 28.35 1.97 6.30
N ASP A 30 29.45 1.54 6.90
CA ASP A 30 29.58 1.51 8.35
C ASP A 30 29.92 2.92 8.87
N CYS A 31 28.95 3.55 9.51
CA CYS A 31 29.11 4.90 10.05
C CYS A 31 29.97 4.97 11.32
N THR A 32 30.30 3.84 11.96
CA THR A 32 31.27 3.81 13.07
C THR A 32 32.69 4.01 12.55
N ALA A 33 33.00 3.45 11.37
CA ALA A 33 34.26 3.64 10.67
C ALA A 33 34.28 4.91 9.80
N ALA A 34 33.18 5.22 9.10
CA ALA A 34 33.06 6.31 8.15
C ALA A 34 32.34 7.56 8.72
N THR A 35 32.70 7.97 9.93
CA THR A 35 32.03 9.05 10.69
C THR A 35 31.88 10.36 9.91
N ALA A 36 32.93 10.80 9.21
CA ALA A 36 32.92 12.03 8.42
C ALA A 36 31.92 11.97 7.26
N LEU A 37 31.80 10.82 6.59
CA LEU A 37 30.87 10.60 5.48
C LEU A 37 29.43 10.63 5.98
N CYS A 38 29.15 9.93 7.07
CA CYS A 38 27.81 9.87 7.65
C CYS A 38 27.37 11.23 8.23
N LYS A 39 28.30 12.00 8.79
CA LYS A 39 28.05 13.39 9.19
C LYS A 39 27.77 14.29 7.99
N LYS A 40 28.51 14.15 6.88
CA LYS A 40 28.28 14.92 5.63
C LYS A 40 26.87 14.72 5.09
N TYR A 41 26.34 13.49 5.16
CA TYR A 41 25.00 13.15 4.69
C TYR A 41 23.94 13.16 5.81
N ASP A 42 24.21 13.82 6.94
CA ASP A 42 23.27 14.01 8.05
C ASP A 42 22.60 12.69 8.52
N ILE A 43 23.41 11.65 8.68
CA ILE A 43 22.95 10.33 9.14
C ILE A 43 23.03 10.29 10.67
N ASN A 44 21.89 10.56 11.32
CA ASN A 44 21.79 10.60 12.79
C ASN A 44 21.02 9.42 13.38
N ALA A 45 20.55 8.48 12.55
CA ALA A 45 19.80 7.30 12.97
C ALA A 45 20.06 6.13 12.02
N TYR A 46 20.06 4.91 12.57
CA TYR A 46 20.40 3.69 11.84
C TYR A 46 19.28 2.65 11.90
N PRO A 47 19.01 1.93 10.80
CA PRO A 47 19.55 2.14 9.46
C PRO A 47 18.89 3.34 8.75
N THR A 48 19.65 4.00 7.86
CA THR A 48 19.14 5.01 6.92
C THR A 48 19.51 4.61 5.50
N ILE A 49 18.50 4.56 4.62
CA ILE A 49 18.65 4.25 3.19
C ILE A 49 18.57 5.57 2.41
N ARG A 50 19.50 5.80 1.49
CA ARG A 50 19.51 6.94 0.56
C ARG A 50 19.74 6.45 -0.86
N LEU A 51 18.96 6.99 -1.80
CA LEU A 51 19.22 6.90 -3.24
C LEU A 51 20.05 8.11 -3.65
N PHE A 52 21.03 7.89 -4.52
CA PHE A 52 21.93 8.90 -5.05
C PHE A 52 21.76 9.02 -6.57
N HIS A 53 21.44 10.22 -7.05
CA HIS A 53 21.53 10.61 -8.46
C HIS A 53 22.84 11.40 -8.65
N GLY A 54 23.94 10.67 -8.81
CA GLY A 54 25.27 11.27 -8.66
C GLY A 54 25.59 11.61 -7.20
N LEU A 55 26.56 12.50 -6.96
CA LEU A 55 27.09 12.74 -5.61
C LEU A 55 26.37 13.86 -4.84
N GLU A 56 25.63 14.71 -5.55
CA GLU A 56 25.01 15.92 -4.99
C GLU A 56 23.50 15.73 -4.77
N ASP A 57 22.79 15.14 -5.73
CA ASP A 57 21.38 14.84 -5.58
C ASP A 57 21.19 13.47 -4.91
N ASN A 58 20.47 13.47 -3.78
CA ASN A 58 20.17 12.25 -3.06
C ASN A 58 18.87 12.37 -2.28
N ILE A 59 18.11 11.28 -2.26
CA ILE A 59 16.79 11.20 -1.65
C ILE A 59 16.84 10.16 -0.55
N ARG A 60 16.44 10.55 0.66
CA ARG A 60 16.28 9.61 1.76
C ARG A 60 15.05 8.75 1.52
N TYR A 61 15.26 7.45 1.41
CA TYR A 61 14.18 6.47 1.37
C TYR A 61 13.55 6.34 2.76
N ARG A 62 12.22 6.38 2.78
CA ARG A 62 11.40 6.41 4.00
C ARG A 62 10.26 5.40 3.96
N GLY A 63 10.22 4.57 2.91
CA GLY A 63 9.22 3.54 2.76
C GLY A 63 9.56 2.29 3.59
N PRO A 64 8.75 1.23 3.43
CA PRO A 64 8.93 -0.03 4.13
C PRO A 64 10.31 -0.64 3.87
N ARG A 65 10.94 -1.20 4.90
CA ARG A 65 12.29 -1.80 4.82
C ARG A 65 12.28 -3.22 4.24
N ALA A 66 11.40 -3.49 3.28
CA ALA A 66 11.24 -4.79 2.61
C ALA A 66 11.86 -4.77 1.21
N ALA A 67 12.39 -5.91 0.75
CA ALA A 67 13.05 -6.03 -0.55
C ALA A 67 12.15 -5.55 -1.69
N ASP A 68 10.90 -6.02 -1.74
CA ASP A 68 9.93 -5.65 -2.76
C ASP A 68 9.64 -4.14 -2.78
N ALA A 69 9.55 -3.51 -1.60
CA ALA A 69 9.29 -2.08 -1.50
C ALA A 69 10.49 -1.23 -1.94
N ILE A 70 11.72 -1.72 -1.70
CA ILE A 70 12.96 -1.09 -2.14
C ILE A 70 13.12 -1.27 -3.66
N ILE A 71 12.86 -2.47 -4.20
CA ILE A 71 12.90 -2.75 -5.64
C ILE A 71 11.89 -1.86 -6.37
N SER A 72 10.62 -1.84 -5.93
CA SER A 72 9.57 -1.00 -6.50
C SER A 72 9.97 0.48 -6.50
N PHE A 73 10.52 0.98 -5.39
CA PHE A 73 11.02 2.35 -5.30
C PHE A 73 12.12 2.61 -6.33
N MET A 74 13.13 1.75 -6.42
CA MET A 74 14.26 1.93 -7.34
C MET A 74 13.84 1.87 -8.80
N ILE A 75 12.94 0.94 -9.17
CA ILE A 75 12.39 0.85 -10.54
C ILE A 75 11.63 2.14 -10.88
N LYS A 76 10.77 2.61 -9.97
CA LYS A 76 10.01 3.85 -10.17
C LYS A 76 10.89 5.07 -10.41
N GLN A 77 12.04 5.16 -9.76
CA GLN A 77 12.99 6.27 -9.97
C GLN A 77 13.66 6.24 -11.35
N GLN A 78 13.59 5.12 -12.06
CA GLN A 78 14.11 4.97 -13.43
C GLN A 78 13.04 5.14 -14.50
N LEU A 79 11.76 5.10 -14.11
CA LEU A 79 10.66 5.27 -15.06
C LEU A 79 10.54 6.74 -15.48
N PRO A 80 10.27 7.03 -16.76
CA PRO A 80 9.88 8.36 -17.16
C PRO A 80 8.57 8.75 -16.45
N PRO A 81 8.25 10.05 -16.37
CA PRO A 81 7.01 10.53 -15.76
C PRO A 81 5.75 9.86 -16.31
N LEU A 82 5.79 9.47 -17.59
CA LEU A 82 4.74 8.73 -18.26
C LEU A 82 5.39 7.66 -19.16
N THR A 83 5.03 6.40 -18.96
CA THR A 83 5.57 5.26 -19.73
C THR A 83 4.53 4.77 -20.74
N THR A 84 4.90 4.66 -22.03
CA THR A 84 4.03 4.02 -23.03
C THR A 84 4.06 2.51 -22.87
N LEU A 85 2.89 1.88 -22.88
CA LEU A 85 2.70 0.46 -22.61
C LEU A 85 2.12 -0.26 -23.82
N ASP A 86 2.54 -1.51 -23.95
CA ASP A 86 2.06 -2.47 -24.94
C ASP A 86 1.62 -3.77 -24.25
N ASN A 87 1.24 -4.77 -25.05
CA ASN A 87 0.76 -6.05 -24.54
C ASN A 87 1.83 -6.84 -23.76
N GLU A 88 3.12 -6.59 -24.01
CA GLU A 88 4.23 -7.29 -23.34
C GLU A 88 4.54 -6.67 -21.97
N THR A 89 4.49 -5.34 -21.89
CA THR A 89 4.93 -4.57 -20.72
C THR A 89 3.82 -4.34 -19.70
N ILE A 90 2.55 -4.27 -20.12
CA ILE A 90 1.45 -3.80 -19.27
C ILE A 90 1.21 -4.64 -18.02
N GLN A 91 1.36 -5.96 -18.09
CA GLN A 91 1.10 -6.84 -16.94
C GLN A 91 2.13 -6.65 -15.83
N VAL A 92 3.40 -6.56 -16.21
CA VAL A 92 4.48 -6.24 -15.28
C VAL A 92 4.28 -4.84 -14.71
N PHE A 93 3.94 -3.87 -15.58
CA PHE A 93 3.75 -2.47 -15.20
C PHE A 93 2.70 -2.29 -14.11
N LYS A 94 1.55 -2.98 -14.21
CA LYS A 94 0.48 -2.95 -13.19
C LYS A 94 0.94 -3.36 -11.79
N SER A 95 2.02 -4.15 -11.69
CA SER A 95 2.55 -4.68 -10.42
C SER A 95 3.82 -3.99 -9.94
N ILE A 96 4.33 -2.96 -10.65
CA ILE A 96 5.56 -2.26 -10.27
C ILE A 96 5.41 -1.54 -8.94
N ASP A 97 4.24 -0.97 -8.66
CA ASP A 97 3.95 -0.26 -7.43
C ASP A 97 2.60 -0.69 -6.85
N ASP A 98 2.33 -0.26 -5.62
CA ASP A 98 1.09 -0.57 -4.91
C ASP A 98 -0.14 -0.04 -5.65
N LYS A 99 0.01 1.18 -6.21
CA LYS A 99 -0.99 1.88 -7.01
C LYS A 99 -0.36 2.38 -8.30
N VAL A 100 -0.88 1.90 -9.43
CA VAL A 100 -0.38 2.26 -10.77
C VAL A 100 -1.53 2.84 -11.58
N PHE A 101 -1.33 4.03 -12.14
CA PHE A 101 -2.31 4.69 -13.00
C PHE A 101 -2.00 4.39 -14.46
N ILE A 102 -2.98 3.94 -15.23
CA ILE A 102 -2.84 3.70 -16.67
C ILE A 102 -3.97 4.39 -17.41
N ALA A 103 -3.64 5.28 -18.35
CA ALA A 103 -4.58 5.82 -19.32
C ALA A 103 -4.67 4.90 -20.54
N TYR A 104 -5.89 4.57 -20.96
CA TYR A 104 -6.20 3.93 -22.23
C TYR A 104 -6.85 4.97 -23.12
N LEU A 105 -6.12 5.44 -24.14
CA LEU A 105 -6.58 6.49 -25.05
C LEU A 105 -6.56 5.98 -26.49
N PRO A 106 -7.33 6.58 -27.42
CA PRO A 106 -7.14 6.34 -28.84
C PRO A 106 -5.71 6.70 -29.28
N PRO A 107 -5.17 6.05 -30.32
CA PRO A 107 -3.87 6.43 -30.87
C PRO A 107 -3.91 7.88 -31.37
N PRO A 108 -2.81 8.63 -31.26
CA PRO A 108 -2.74 9.98 -31.79
C PRO A 108 -3.01 9.99 -33.29
N THR A 109 -3.77 10.96 -33.77
CA THR A 109 -3.99 11.21 -35.20
C THR A 109 -2.94 12.20 -35.69
N ASP A 110 -2.39 11.97 -36.89
CA ASP A 110 -1.40 12.87 -37.53
C ASP A 110 -2.04 14.13 -38.15
N ASP A 111 -3.32 14.40 -37.86
CA ASP A 111 -4.05 15.55 -38.40
C ASP A 111 -3.67 16.84 -37.63
N ASP A 112 -2.68 17.57 -38.13
CA ASP A 112 -2.07 18.77 -37.53
C ASP A 112 -2.99 20.01 -37.42
N GLU A 113 -4.26 19.94 -37.83
CA GLU A 113 -5.13 21.13 -37.98
C GLU A 113 -6.06 21.41 -36.79
N GLU A 114 -6.46 20.40 -36.00
CA GLU A 114 -7.29 20.57 -34.80
C GLU A 114 -6.86 19.65 -33.64
N VAL A 115 -6.69 20.22 -32.45
CA VAL A 115 -6.48 19.45 -31.21
C VAL A 115 -7.73 18.63 -30.95
N SER A 116 -7.63 17.31 -31.09
CA SER A 116 -8.77 16.43 -30.80
C SER A 116 -9.09 16.43 -29.30
N PRO A 117 -10.33 16.09 -28.91
CA PRO A 117 -10.65 15.88 -27.49
C PRO A 117 -9.71 14.88 -26.82
N ASP A 118 -9.25 13.85 -27.53
CA ASP A 118 -8.33 12.84 -27.01
C ASP A 118 -6.92 13.39 -26.78
N ASP A 119 -6.46 14.33 -27.62
CA ASP A 119 -5.20 15.04 -27.41
C ASP A 119 -5.22 15.88 -26.14
N LEU A 120 -6.35 16.54 -25.87
CA LEU A 120 -6.53 17.30 -24.63
C LEU A 120 -6.50 16.37 -23.41
N ILE A 121 -7.12 15.19 -23.49
CA ILE A 121 -7.05 14.19 -22.41
C ILE A 121 -5.61 13.74 -22.18
N ARG A 122 -4.89 13.45 -23.27
CA ARG A 122 -3.47 13.06 -23.24
C ARG A 122 -2.60 14.15 -22.61
N GLU A 123 -2.80 15.42 -22.97
CA GLU A 123 -2.06 16.55 -22.41
C GLU A 123 -2.35 16.71 -20.91
N ILE A 124 -3.63 16.66 -20.52
CA ILE A 124 -4.05 16.72 -19.12
C ILE A 124 -3.41 15.59 -18.31
N TYR A 125 -3.53 14.35 -18.78
CA TYR A 125 -2.99 13.19 -18.08
C TYR A 125 -1.46 13.24 -17.98
N THR A 126 -0.78 13.63 -19.06
CA THR A 126 0.67 13.83 -19.09
C THR A 126 1.09 14.91 -18.09
N SER A 127 0.36 16.01 -18.00
CA SER A 127 0.63 17.07 -17.02
C SER A 127 0.48 16.58 -15.58
N VAL A 128 -0.59 15.83 -15.28
CA VAL A 128 -0.81 15.24 -13.95
C VAL A 128 0.28 14.22 -13.61
N ALA A 129 0.67 13.38 -14.57
CA ALA A 129 1.73 12.40 -14.42
C ALA A 129 3.07 13.09 -14.07
N ASN A 130 3.45 14.14 -14.81
CA ASN A 130 4.65 14.93 -14.52
C ASN A 130 4.66 15.53 -13.11
N GLN A 131 3.52 15.99 -12.62
CA GLN A 131 3.41 16.60 -11.28
C GLN A 131 3.43 15.58 -10.13
N ASN A 132 3.18 14.31 -10.41
CA ASN A 132 2.97 13.28 -9.38
C ASN A 132 3.88 12.05 -9.56
N HIS A 133 4.82 12.05 -10.51
CA HIS A 133 5.68 10.91 -10.83
C HIS A 133 6.59 10.49 -9.66
N ASP A 134 6.85 11.41 -8.73
CA ASP A 134 7.62 11.16 -7.52
C ASP A 134 6.83 10.27 -6.55
N ARG A 135 5.49 10.34 -6.61
CA ARG A 135 4.57 9.65 -5.70
C ARG A 135 3.85 8.47 -6.32
N PHE A 136 3.57 8.47 -7.61
CA PHE A 136 2.87 7.37 -8.29
C PHE A 136 3.52 7.02 -9.63
N VAL A 137 3.16 5.84 -10.14
CA VAL A 137 3.59 5.34 -11.44
C VAL A 137 2.48 5.58 -12.47
N PHE A 138 2.83 6.17 -13.61
CA PHE A 138 1.88 6.51 -14.67
C PHE A 138 2.27 5.85 -15.99
N GLY A 139 1.29 5.19 -16.60
CA GLY A 139 1.42 4.54 -17.90
C GLY A 139 0.35 5.01 -18.87
N ILE A 140 0.60 4.86 -20.17
CA ILE A 140 -0.37 5.14 -21.22
C ILE A 140 -0.33 4.02 -22.25
N SER A 141 -1.50 3.54 -22.66
CA SER A 141 -1.66 2.59 -23.75
C SER A 141 -2.60 3.17 -24.82
N PHE A 142 -2.25 2.89 -26.07
CA PHE A 142 -3.05 3.24 -27.24
C PHE A 142 -3.74 2.02 -27.87
N ASP A 143 -3.57 0.84 -27.27
CA ASP A 143 -4.20 -0.40 -27.75
C ASP A 143 -5.56 -0.62 -27.06
N PRO A 144 -6.69 -0.48 -27.79
CA PRO A 144 -8.02 -0.67 -27.21
C PRO A 144 -8.27 -2.11 -26.75
N ALA A 145 -7.53 -3.10 -27.27
CA ALA A 145 -7.65 -4.48 -26.82
C ALA A 145 -7.16 -4.64 -25.36
N LEU A 146 -6.22 -3.81 -24.91
CA LEU A 146 -5.73 -3.85 -23.53
C LEU A 146 -6.76 -3.31 -22.54
N ALA A 147 -7.50 -2.24 -22.91
CA ALA A 147 -8.61 -1.76 -22.11
C ALA A 147 -9.75 -2.78 -22.04
N ALA A 148 -10.07 -3.41 -23.18
CA ALA A 148 -11.13 -4.41 -23.28
C ALA A 148 -10.90 -5.65 -22.40
N LYS A 149 -9.64 -6.09 -22.25
CA LYS A 149 -9.27 -7.21 -21.34
C LYS A 149 -9.68 -6.97 -19.89
N ASP A 150 -9.71 -5.71 -19.46
CA ASP A 150 -10.13 -5.32 -18.12
C ASP A 150 -11.57 -4.81 -18.05
N GLY A 151 -12.33 -4.93 -19.15
CA GLY A 151 -13.71 -4.43 -19.24
C GLY A 151 -13.84 -2.91 -19.23
N LEU A 152 -12.78 -2.19 -19.62
CA LEU A 152 -12.73 -0.73 -19.60
C LEU A 152 -13.05 -0.14 -20.99
N PRO A 153 -13.79 0.97 -21.05
CA PRO A 153 -13.97 1.71 -22.30
C PRO A 153 -12.70 2.51 -22.65
N VAL A 154 -12.63 2.96 -23.90
CA VAL A 154 -11.65 3.93 -24.37
C VAL A 154 -12.39 5.21 -24.75
N PRO A 155 -12.01 6.41 -24.25
CA PRO A 155 -10.93 6.66 -23.30
C PRO A 155 -11.29 6.31 -21.84
N SER A 156 -10.29 5.87 -21.07
CA SER A 156 -10.38 5.70 -19.61
C SER A 156 -9.04 5.88 -18.90
N ILE A 157 -9.08 6.19 -17.59
CA ILE A 157 -7.90 6.21 -16.72
C ILE A 157 -8.17 5.26 -15.56
N ALA A 158 -7.43 4.16 -15.48
CA ALA A 158 -7.57 3.15 -14.44
C ALA A 158 -6.47 3.27 -13.37
N CYS A 159 -6.83 2.98 -12.14
CA CYS A 159 -5.90 2.76 -11.03
C CYS A 159 -5.90 1.27 -10.67
N TYR A 160 -4.76 0.62 -10.92
CA TYR A 160 -4.51 -0.77 -10.56
C TYR A 160 -3.93 -0.82 -9.15
N LYS A 161 -4.55 -1.67 -8.32
CA LYS A 161 -4.25 -1.84 -6.91
C LYS A 161 -3.74 -3.25 -6.68
N THR A 162 -2.42 -3.43 -6.67
CA THR A 162 -1.81 -4.77 -6.62
C THR A 162 -1.63 -5.25 -5.19
N ARG A 163 -1.19 -4.37 -4.29
CA ARG A 163 -0.90 -4.70 -2.89
C ARG A 163 -1.76 -3.90 -1.89
N SER A 164 -2.58 -2.98 -2.38
CA SER A 164 -3.37 -2.05 -1.56
C SER A 164 -4.78 -2.58 -1.31
N GLU A 165 -5.54 -1.84 -0.49
CA GLU A 165 -6.94 -2.15 -0.22
C GLU A 165 -7.86 -1.93 -1.42
N GLY A 166 -8.81 -2.85 -1.61
CA GLY A 166 -9.94 -2.67 -2.53
C GLY A 166 -9.67 -3.15 -3.96
N ASN A 167 -10.64 -2.90 -4.83
CA ASN A 167 -10.59 -3.30 -6.23
C ASN A 167 -9.97 -2.17 -7.08
N ASN A 168 -9.53 -2.51 -8.29
CA ASN A 168 -9.19 -1.53 -9.32
C ASN A 168 -10.38 -0.60 -9.56
N GLU A 169 -10.11 0.68 -9.76
CA GLU A 169 -11.12 1.71 -10.04
C GLU A 169 -10.71 2.47 -11.29
N ALA A 170 -11.67 2.99 -12.05
CA ALA A 170 -11.40 3.74 -13.27
C ALA A 170 -12.27 4.98 -13.39
N LEU A 171 -11.67 6.05 -13.91
CA LEU A 171 -12.36 7.21 -14.44
C LEU A 171 -12.68 6.94 -15.91
N ALA A 172 -13.97 6.88 -16.25
CA ALA A 172 -14.47 6.63 -17.60
C ALA A 172 -15.61 7.59 -17.94
N GLY A 173 -15.84 7.87 -19.22
CA GLY A 173 -16.94 8.70 -19.70
C GLY A 173 -16.50 10.01 -20.37
N ILE A 174 -17.38 11.00 -20.44
CA ILE A 174 -17.30 12.12 -21.41
C ILE A 174 -16.62 13.38 -20.83
N GLU A 175 -16.21 13.38 -19.56
CA GLU A 175 -15.65 14.58 -18.92
C GLU A 175 -14.31 14.31 -18.24
N PHE A 176 -13.24 14.36 -19.03
CA PHE A 176 -11.86 14.36 -18.56
C PHE A 176 -11.34 15.80 -18.46
N SER A 177 -11.68 16.47 -17.37
CA SER A 177 -11.06 17.77 -17.03
C SER A 177 -9.85 17.55 -16.12
N ARG A 178 -8.89 18.48 -16.13
CA ARG A 178 -7.74 18.48 -15.20
C ARG A 178 -8.16 18.21 -13.76
N ARG A 179 -9.15 18.95 -13.28
CA ARG A 179 -9.68 18.80 -11.91
C ARG A 179 -10.14 17.36 -11.63
N LYS A 180 -10.88 16.73 -12.55
CA LYS A 180 -11.38 15.36 -12.34
C LYS A 180 -10.25 14.32 -12.33
N VAL A 181 -9.24 14.49 -13.18
CA VAL A 181 -8.07 13.59 -13.20
C VAL A 181 -7.27 13.75 -11.91
N GLU A 182 -7.03 14.98 -11.45
CA GLU A 182 -6.36 15.28 -10.18
C GLU A 182 -7.15 14.72 -8.98
N GLU A 183 -8.47 14.92 -8.95
CA GLU A 183 -9.36 14.36 -7.92
C GLU A 183 -9.34 12.84 -7.91
N PHE A 184 -9.34 12.19 -9.08
CA PHE A 184 -9.25 10.73 -9.18
C PHE A 184 -7.91 10.22 -8.65
N VAL A 185 -6.79 10.81 -9.09
CA VAL A 185 -5.45 10.44 -8.59
C VAL A 185 -5.38 10.65 -7.08
N GLN A 186 -5.85 11.80 -6.57
CA GLN A 186 -5.84 12.10 -5.13
C GLN A 186 -6.74 11.16 -4.32
N ALA A 187 -7.93 10.83 -4.82
CA ALA A 187 -8.84 9.91 -4.16
C ALA A 187 -8.22 8.52 -4.06
N MET A 188 -7.60 8.04 -5.14
CA MET A 188 -6.92 6.75 -5.17
C MET A 188 -5.64 6.73 -4.34
N SER A 189 -4.96 7.87 -4.22
CA SER A 189 -3.74 8.04 -3.42
C SER A 189 -3.93 7.75 -1.94
N ARG A 190 -5.14 7.96 -1.41
CA ARG A 190 -5.42 7.80 0.02
C ARG A 190 -5.42 6.33 0.39
N ASP A 191 -4.63 5.98 1.39
CA ASP A 191 -4.67 4.66 2.00
C ASP A 191 -5.87 4.59 2.93
N VAL A 192 -6.69 3.55 2.76
CA VAL A 192 -7.81 3.30 3.67
C VAL A 192 -7.27 2.83 5.03
N ILE A 193 -6.17 2.07 5.01
CA ILE A 193 -5.42 1.66 6.19
C ILE A 193 -4.03 2.27 6.09
N GLY A 194 -3.78 3.33 6.86
CA GLY A 194 -2.51 4.05 6.83
C GLY A 194 -1.37 3.26 7.45
N GLU A 195 -0.14 3.75 7.29
CA GLU A 195 0.99 3.33 8.11
C GLU A 195 1.34 4.44 9.08
N MET A 196 1.28 4.12 10.37
CA MET A 196 1.62 5.06 11.41
C MET A 196 3.11 4.97 11.73
N ASN A 197 3.74 6.14 11.81
CA ASN A 197 5.13 6.32 12.19
C ASN A 197 5.25 7.59 13.02
N ARG A 198 6.44 7.87 13.54
CA ARG A 198 6.68 9.02 14.43
C ARG A 198 6.25 10.39 13.86
N ARG A 199 6.15 10.56 12.54
CA ARG A 199 5.82 11.87 11.93
C ARG A 199 4.33 12.13 11.80
N ASN A 200 3.54 11.08 11.56
CA ASN A 200 2.10 11.18 11.34
C ASN A 200 1.28 10.64 12.52
N MET A 201 1.90 9.99 13.51
CA MET A 201 1.24 9.49 14.72
C MET A 201 0.40 10.56 15.43
N GLN A 202 0.92 11.79 15.57
CA GLN A 202 0.16 12.88 16.20
C GLN A 202 -1.13 13.24 15.46
N GLU A 203 -1.16 13.08 14.13
CA GLU A 203 -2.35 13.31 13.31
C GLU A 203 -3.38 12.20 13.53
N TYR A 204 -2.93 10.93 13.61
CA TYR A 204 -3.82 9.81 13.86
C TYR A 204 -4.39 9.80 15.29
N MET A 205 -3.61 10.22 16.28
CA MET A 205 -4.02 10.24 17.69
C MET A 205 -4.95 11.43 18.04
N GLN A 206 -5.46 12.17 17.05
CA GLN A 206 -6.47 13.20 17.32
C GLN A 206 -7.81 12.54 17.72
N PRO A 207 -8.45 13.02 18.81
CA PRO A 207 -9.69 12.43 19.31
C PRO A 207 -10.87 12.81 18.40
N SER A 208 -11.07 12.03 17.34
CA SER A 208 -12.11 12.28 16.33
C SER A 208 -12.91 11.04 15.92
N LYS A 209 -12.25 9.87 15.91
CA LYS A 209 -12.77 8.58 15.48
C LYS A 209 -12.17 7.50 16.39
N LEU A 210 -12.74 6.30 16.38
CA LEU A 210 -12.02 5.14 16.91
C LEU A 210 -10.74 4.93 16.11
N LEU A 211 -9.67 4.52 16.77
CA LEU A 211 -8.40 4.21 16.13
C LEU A 211 -8.13 2.71 16.24
N ALA A 212 -8.18 2.01 15.11
CA ALA A 212 -7.87 0.60 15.00
C ALA A 212 -6.40 0.43 14.62
N TYR A 213 -5.57 0.05 15.61
CA TYR A 213 -4.17 -0.31 15.45
C TYR A 213 -4.05 -1.76 14.96
N ILE A 214 -3.22 -1.98 13.94
CA ILE A 214 -2.86 -3.30 13.42
C ILE A 214 -1.33 -3.44 13.57
N PHE A 215 -0.91 -4.16 14.60
CA PHE A 215 0.51 -4.45 14.84
C PHE A 215 0.94 -5.64 13.99
N TYR A 216 2.04 -5.48 13.26
CA TYR A 216 2.60 -6.50 12.39
C TYR A 216 4.10 -6.67 12.64
N ASP A 217 4.58 -7.88 12.39
CA ASP A 217 5.97 -8.30 12.54
C ASP A 217 6.72 -8.36 11.20
N THR A 218 6.00 -8.68 10.11
CA THR A 218 6.56 -8.80 8.76
C THR A 218 5.79 -7.98 7.72
N PRO A 219 6.46 -7.53 6.64
CA PRO A 219 5.81 -6.84 5.52
C PRO A 219 4.70 -7.68 4.86
N SER A 220 4.87 -9.00 4.77
CA SER A 220 3.84 -9.90 4.22
C SER A 220 2.58 -9.92 5.08
N THR A 221 2.72 -9.99 6.40
CA THR A 221 1.60 -9.93 7.34
C THR A 221 0.84 -8.61 7.19
N ARG A 222 1.57 -7.48 7.10
CA ARG A 222 0.99 -6.16 6.85
C ARG A 222 0.16 -6.14 5.56
N THR A 223 0.74 -6.59 4.44
CA THR A 223 0.04 -6.60 3.14
C THR A 223 -1.20 -7.49 3.17
N HIS A 224 -1.12 -8.66 3.79
CA HIS A 224 -2.25 -9.56 3.94
C HIS A 224 -3.40 -8.90 4.72
N LEU A 225 -3.13 -8.37 5.92
CA LEU A 225 -4.14 -7.74 6.77
C LEU A 225 -4.73 -6.48 6.15
N ARG A 226 -3.91 -5.65 5.51
CA ARG A 226 -4.37 -4.47 4.74
C ARG A 226 -5.39 -4.90 3.69
N ARG A 227 -5.03 -5.86 2.83
CA ARG A 227 -5.93 -6.36 1.77
C ARG A 227 -7.22 -6.97 2.34
N SER A 228 -7.09 -7.83 3.36
CA SER A 228 -8.21 -8.53 3.99
C SER A 228 -9.22 -7.56 4.62
N LEU A 229 -8.72 -6.63 5.44
CA LEU A 229 -9.56 -5.70 6.21
C LEU A 229 -9.98 -4.45 5.42
N GLY A 230 -9.39 -4.19 4.26
CA GLY A 230 -9.61 -2.97 3.50
C GLY A 230 -11.07 -2.65 3.19
N ARG A 231 -11.91 -3.66 2.92
CA ARG A 231 -13.36 -3.46 2.71
C ARG A 231 -14.09 -3.03 3.99
N VAL A 232 -13.71 -3.58 5.14
CA VAL A 232 -14.26 -3.21 6.44
C VAL A 232 -13.85 -1.79 6.77
N ALA A 233 -12.56 -1.49 6.61
CA ALA A 233 -12.02 -0.15 6.83
C ALA A 233 -12.69 0.91 5.94
N LYS A 234 -12.91 0.62 4.64
CA LYS A 234 -13.61 1.54 3.73
C LYS A 234 -15.06 1.79 4.13
N LYS A 235 -15.79 0.76 4.58
CA LYS A 235 -17.18 0.90 5.03
C LYS A 235 -17.32 1.71 6.32
N LEU A 236 -16.32 1.63 7.20
CA LEU A 236 -16.34 2.26 8.52
C LEU A 236 -15.48 3.52 8.60
N GLN A 237 -14.92 4.00 7.49
CA GLN A 237 -13.93 5.09 7.46
C GLN A 237 -14.41 6.41 8.07
N GLU A 238 -15.73 6.64 8.15
CA GLU A 238 -16.32 7.83 8.81
C GLU A 238 -16.30 7.73 10.35
N TYR A 239 -16.18 6.52 10.90
CA TYR A 239 -16.27 6.25 12.33
C TYR A 239 -14.98 5.67 12.92
N VAL A 240 -14.18 5.00 12.10
CA VAL A 240 -12.98 4.27 12.50
C VAL A 240 -11.84 4.58 11.53
N THR A 241 -10.70 5.01 12.07
CA THR A 241 -9.45 5.14 11.35
C THR A 241 -8.62 3.87 11.56
N PHE A 242 -8.12 3.28 10.49
CA PHE A 242 -7.28 2.09 10.56
C PHE A 242 -5.83 2.44 10.24
N VAL A 243 -4.91 1.87 11.01
CA VAL A 243 -3.47 2.08 10.85
C VAL A 243 -2.69 0.81 11.12
N THR A 244 -1.64 0.61 10.34
CA THR A 244 -0.63 -0.42 10.57
C THR A 244 0.56 0.16 11.32
N ILE A 245 1.13 -0.60 12.25
CA ILE A 245 2.30 -0.24 13.05
C ILE A 245 3.31 -1.39 12.98
N ASP A 246 4.56 -1.07 12.61
CA ASP A 246 5.68 -2.00 12.63
C ASP A 246 6.08 -2.26 14.09
N ASP A 247 5.81 -3.47 14.59
CA ASP A 247 6.11 -3.81 15.98
C ASP A 247 7.62 -3.85 16.26
N ASN A 248 8.43 -4.16 15.25
CA ASN A 248 9.89 -4.14 15.40
C ASN A 248 10.45 -2.74 15.69
N GLU A 249 9.74 -1.68 15.28
CA GLU A 249 10.11 -0.28 15.53
C GLU A 249 9.33 0.32 16.71
N TYR A 250 8.08 -0.11 16.92
CA TYR A 250 7.13 0.54 17.81
C TYR A 250 6.46 -0.40 18.84
N GLY A 251 7.01 -1.57 19.14
CA GLY A 251 6.39 -2.56 20.04
C GLY A 251 6.14 -2.11 21.49
N HIS A 252 6.77 -1.01 21.92
CA HIS A 252 6.40 -0.34 23.18
C HIS A 252 4.96 0.19 23.17
N ILE A 253 4.44 0.61 22.01
CA ILE A 253 3.04 1.04 21.84
C ILE A 253 2.13 -0.17 22.02
N ALA A 254 2.44 -1.30 21.38
CA ALA A 254 1.68 -2.54 21.52
C ALA A 254 1.58 -2.96 22.99
N THR A 255 2.71 -2.98 23.69
CA THR A 255 2.77 -3.33 25.12
C THR A 255 1.94 -2.37 25.99
N SER A 256 1.96 -1.06 25.67
CA SER A 256 1.16 -0.06 26.40
C SER A 256 -0.35 -0.20 26.18
N LEU A 257 -0.75 -0.86 25.09
CA LEU A 257 -2.13 -1.17 24.72
C LEU A 257 -2.51 -2.61 25.08
N GLU A 258 -1.80 -3.21 26.03
CA GLU A 258 -2.06 -4.56 26.57
C GLU A 258 -1.88 -5.70 25.55
N VAL A 259 -1.16 -5.45 24.45
CA VAL A 259 -0.81 -6.50 23.48
C VAL A 259 0.35 -7.34 24.00
N ARG A 260 0.19 -8.67 23.95
CA ARG A 260 1.25 -9.66 24.19
C ARG A 260 2.20 -9.73 22.97
N PRO A 261 3.48 -9.34 23.09
CA PRO A 261 4.40 -9.29 21.94
C PRO A 261 4.65 -10.66 21.28
N GLU A 262 4.50 -11.75 22.03
CA GLU A 262 4.67 -13.13 21.55
C GLU A 262 3.53 -13.62 20.65
N LEU A 263 2.42 -12.87 20.54
CA LEU A 263 1.24 -13.23 19.75
C LEU A 263 0.91 -12.12 18.75
N LEU A 264 1.80 -11.94 17.77
CA LEU A 264 1.59 -11.10 16.60
C LEU A 264 1.13 -11.92 15.39
N PRO A 265 0.36 -11.34 14.45
CA PRO A 265 -0.15 -9.96 14.46
C PRO A 265 -1.25 -9.72 15.51
N ALA A 266 -1.46 -8.45 15.89
CA ALA A 266 -2.49 -8.07 16.85
C ALA A 266 -3.33 -6.89 16.35
N LEU A 267 -4.60 -6.85 16.75
CA LEU A 267 -5.52 -5.74 16.47
C LEU A 267 -6.04 -5.14 17.77
N VAL A 268 -5.95 -3.82 17.89
CA VAL A 268 -6.47 -3.08 19.04
C VAL A 268 -7.32 -1.92 18.55
N VAL A 269 -8.46 -1.69 19.17
CA VAL A 269 -9.30 -0.53 18.93
C VAL A 269 -9.23 0.38 20.14
N HIS A 270 -8.86 1.64 19.93
CA HIS A 270 -8.79 2.66 20.96
C HIS A 270 -9.81 3.74 20.69
N ASP A 271 -10.72 3.92 21.65
CA ASP A 271 -11.58 5.08 21.67
C ASP A 271 -10.81 6.27 22.24
N MET A 272 -10.29 7.11 21.33
CA MET A 272 -9.51 8.30 21.68
C MET A 272 -10.31 9.34 22.47
N MET A 273 -11.65 9.29 22.43
CA MET A 273 -12.51 10.24 23.17
C MET A 273 -12.66 9.85 24.64
N THR A 274 -12.77 8.55 24.91
CA THR A 274 -13.01 8.02 26.27
C THR A 274 -11.79 7.33 26.88
N ASP A 275 -10.70 7.26 26.12
CA ASP A 275 -9.46 6.56 26.44
C ASP A 275 -9.66 5.07 26.76
N ARG A 276 -10.65 4.45 26.11
CA ARG A 276 -10.97 3.01 26.29
C ARG A 276 -10.29 2.18 25.23
N VAL A 277 -9.63 1.11 25.67
CA VAL A 277 -8.91 0.17 24.80
C VAL A 277 -9.68 -1.15 24.71
N PHE A 278 -9.82 -1.67 23.50
CA PHE A 278 -10.46 -2.94 23.19
C PHE A 278 -9.47 -3.79 22.39
N VAL A 279 -8.98 -4.85 23.00
CA VAL A 279 -7.96 -5.73 22.40
C VAL A 279 -8.67 -6.87 21.71
N TYR A 280 -8.45 -7.08 20.41
CA TYR A 280 -8.94 -8.29 19.73
C TYR A 280 -8.23 -9.51 20.32
N ASP A 281 -8.93 -10.62 20.54
CA ASP A 281 -8.32 -11.83 21.08
C ASP A 281 -7.13 -12.27 20.21
N GLN A 282 -5.91 -12.18 20.77
CA GLN A 282 -4.67 -12.45 20.05
C GLN A 282 -4.47 -13.93 19.70
N GLU A 283 -5.22 -14.83 20.32
CA GLU A 283 -5.20 -16.26 19.96
C GLU A 283 -6.16 -16.56 18.82
N ALA A 284 -6.99 -15.60 18.41
CA ALA A 284 -7.90 -15.72 17.29
C ALA A 284 -7.33 -15.16 15.99
N GLU A 285 -7.66 -15.82 14.87
CA GLU A 285 -7.34 -15.28 13.55
C GLU A 285 -8.04 -13.93 13.31
N ILE A 286 -7.31 -12.96 12.77
CA ILE A 286 -7.87 -11.64 12.41
C ILE A 286 -8.47 -11.72 11.00
N TYR A 287 -9.80 -11.75 10.90
CA TYR A 287 -10.51 -11.79 9.62
C TYR A 287 -11.68 -10.79 9.55
N PRO A 288 -12.15 -10.41 8.34
CA PRO A 288 -13.00 -9.23 8.15
C PRO A 288 -14.35 -9.28 8.88
N LYS A 289 -14.98 -10.45 8.96
CA LYS A 289 -16.30 -10.60 9.59
C LYS A 289 -16.22 -10.36 11.11
N ALA A 290 -15.25 -10.96 11.80
CA ALA A 290 -15.08 -10.78 13.24
C ALA A 290 -14.67 -9.34 13.60
N VAL A 291 -13.71 -8.77 12.87
CA VAL A 291 -13.29 -7.37 13.07
C VAL A 291 -14.45 -6.41 12.83
N GLY A 292 -15.23 -6.61 11.77
CA GLY A 292 -16.42 -5.82 11.49
C GLY A 292 -17.45 -5.89 12.61
N LYS A 293 -17.71 -7.09 13.15
CA LYS A 293 -18.62 -7.27 14.30
C LYS A 293 -18.11 -6.54 15.55
N MET A 294 -16.85 -6.74 15.93
CA MET A 294 -16.22 -6.09 17.08
C MET A 294 -16.37 -4.57 17.00
N LEU A 295 -16.07 -3.96 15.84
CA LEU A 295 -16.17 -2.52 15.66
C LEU A 295 -17.61 -2.00 15.77
N LEU A 296 -18.58 -2.74 15.20
CA LEU A 296 -19.99 -2.39 15.33
C LEU A 296 -20.47 -2.50 16.77
N ASP A 297 -20.06 -3.52 17.52
CA ASP A 297 -20.41 -3.70 18.93
C ASP A 297 -19.82 -2.56 19.80
N ILE A 298 -18.58 -2.13 19.52
CA ILE A 298 -17.97 -0.96 20.17
C ILE A 298 -18.73 0.34 19.85
N LEU A 299 -18.99 0.61 18.56
CA LEU A 299 -19.72 1.81 18.13
C LEU A 299 -21.15 1.87 18.68
N GLN A 300 -21.76 0.72 18.97
CA GLN A 300 -23.09 0.61 19.58
C GLN A 300 -23.05 0.60 21.11
N GLY A 301 -21.88 0.67 21.73
CA GLY A 301 -21.72 0.65 23.20
C GLY A 301 -22.02 -0.70 23.85
N LYS A 302 -21.95 -1.80 23.08
CA LYS A 302 -22.20 -3.18 23.55
C LYS A 302 -20.94 -3.86 24.09
N SER A 303 -19.76 -3.39 23.68
CA SER A 303 -18.47 -3.90 24.13
C SER A 303 -18.00 -3.25 25.43
N THR A 304 -17.35 -4.04 26.28
CA THR A 304 -16.60 -3.56 27.46
C THR A 304 -15.11 -3.45 27.14
N PRO A 305 -14.35 -2.49 27.69
CA PRO A 305 -12.90 -2.41 27.49
C PRO A 305 -12.16 -3.69 27.89
N GLY A 306 -10.99 -3.91 27.30
CA GLY A 306 -10.16 -5.10 27.46
C GLY A 306 -10.28 -6.09 26.31
N VAL A 307 -9.94 -7.36 26.56
CA VAL A 307 -9.96 -8.42 25.53
C VAL A 307 -11.38 -8.69 25.05
N GLN A 308 -11.59 -8.61 23.73
CA GLN A 308 -12.86 -8.85 23.07
C GLN A 308 -12.97 -10.30 22.62
N PRO A 309 -14.06 -11.01 22.95
CA PRO A 309 -14.27 -12.37 22.51
C PRO A 309 -14.51 -12.42 21.00
N VAL A 310 -14.05 -13.50 20.36
CA VAL A 310 -14.27 -13.78 18.95
C VAL A 310 -15.20 -15.00 18.84
N GLU A 311 -16.39 -14.81 18.25
CA GLU A 311 -17.35 -15.89 18.07
C GLU A 311 -16.94 -16.82 16.91
N ASP A 312 -16.68 -18.09 17.26
CA ASP A 312 -16.49 -19.31 16.45
C ASP A 312 -15.74 -19.21 15.10
N GLN A 313 -14.50 -19.71 15.10
CA GLN A 313 -13.64 -19.93 13.93
C GLN A 313 -14.16 -21.04 12.98
N LYS A 314 -14.98 -21.96 13.49
CA LYS A 314 -15.41 -23.19 12.77
C LYS A 314 -16.26 -22.95 11.51
N ALA A 315 -16.94 -21.81 11.41
CA ALA A 315 -17.75 -21.49 10.22
C ALA A 315 -16.91 -21.01 9.01
N HIS A 316 -15.60 -20.78 9.18
CA HIS A 316 -14.71 -20.29 8.11
C HIS A 316 -14.05 -21.43 7.33
N GLU A 317 -13.94 -22.64 7.92
CA GLU A 317 -13.40 -23.83 7.24
C GLU A 317 -14.42 -24.44 6.26
N GLU A 318 -15.72 -24.48 6.62
CA GLU A 318 -16.76 -25.11 5.78
C GLU A 318 -16.99 -24.40 4.43
N ASN A 319 -16.74 -23.09 4.33
CA ASN A 319 -16.91 -22.34 3.06
C ASN A 319 -15.73 -22.50 2.08
N ASN A 320 -14.59 -23.04 2.51
CA ASN A 320 -13.45 -23.31 1.62
C ASN A 320 -13.47 -24.74 1.04
N ASP A 321 -14.17 -25.68 1.67
CA ASP A 321 -14.30 -27.05 1.17
C ASP A 321 -15.47 -27.25 0.19
N GLU A 322 -16.52 -26.43 0.25
CA GLU A 322 -17.64 -26.52 -0.72
C GLU A 322 -17.29 -26.04 -2.14
N GLN A 323 -16.13 -25.39 -2.35
CA GLN A 323 -15.64 -25.03 -3.69
C GLN A 323 -14.64 -26.01 -4.30
N LYS A 324 -14.35 -27.14 -3.64
CA LYS A 324 -13.44 -28.18 -4.15
C LYS A 324 -14.10 -29.53 -4.49
N GLY A 325 -15.42 -29.62 -4.48
CA GLY A 325 -16.13 -30.88 -4.66
C GLY A 325 -17.30 -30.83 -5.64
N ASN A 326 -17.10 -30.41 -6.89
CA ASN A 326 -17.94 -30.89 -8.00
C ASN A 326 -17.30 -30.63 -9.36
N ASP A 327 -16.28 -31.42 -9.68
CA ASP A 327 -15.96 -31.75 -11.06
C ASP A 327 -15.67 -33.26 -11.12
N ASN A 328 -16.74 -34.04 -11.28
CA ASN A 328 -16.70 -35.41 -11.73
C ASN A 328 -17.87 -35.60 -12.67
N GLY A 329 -17.54 -35.92 -13.91
CA GLY A 329 -18.40 -35.76 -15.07
C GLY A 329 -19.57 -36.74 -15.15
N HIS A 330 -20.38 -36.52 -16.17
CA HIS A 330 -20.85 -37.59 -17.02
C HIS A 330 -21.23 -37.07 -18.40
N ASP A 331 -20.73 -37.78 -19.41
CA ASP A 331 -21.06 -37.74 -20.83
C ASP A 331 -22.56 -37.93 -21.13
N GLU A 332 -22.87 -37.69 -22.41
CA GLU A 332 -23.99 -38.23 -23.21
C GLU A 332 -25.25 -37.36 -23.38
N LEU A 333 -25.25 -36.53 -24.44
CA LEU A 333 -25.95 -36.70 -25.74
C LEU A 333 -26.17 -35.36 -26.46
#